data_AF-A0A7M3XTR2-F1
#
_entry.id   AF-A0A7M3XTR2-F1
#
_cell.length_a   1.000
_cell.length_b   1.000
_cell.length_c   1.000
_cell.angle_alpha   90.00
_cell.angle_beta   90.00
_cell.angle_gamma   90.00
#
_symmetry.space_group_name_H-M   'P 1'
#
loop_
_entity.id
_entity.type
_entity.pdbx_description
1 polymer ?
#
loop_
_entity_poly.entity_id
_entity_poly.type
_entity_poly.pdbx_seq_one_letter_code
_entity_poly.pdbx_strand_id
1 'polypeptide(L)'
;MAEETNVAYPLVLHSEADPSSLGGIAVCGFSTVGSVGVIAATHLIRSLKLSPMGTVMHPKFPAIALIHDSVPKHPVRVYQGDGVGVFTAE
;
A
#
# COMPACT_ATOMS: atom_id res chain seq x y z
N MET A 1 14.98 -17.12 -16.58
CA MET A 1 14.38 -15.88 -17.10
C MET A 1 12.89 -16.13 -17.21
N ALA A 2 12.12 -15.71 -16.21
CA ALA A 2 10.66 -15.82 -16.28
C ALA A 2 10.16 -14.52 -16.92
N GLU A 3 9.37 -14.67 -17.98
CA GLU A 3 8.73 -13.58 -18.71
C GLU A 3 8.01 -12.64 -17.74
N GLU A 4 8.42 -11.37 -17.69
CA GLU A 4 7.60 -10.29 -17.12
C GLU A 4 6.45 -10.04 -18.08
N THR A 5 5.49 -10.96 -18.11
CA THR A 5 4.18 -10.70 -18.68
C THR A 5 3.60 -9.52 -17.89
N ASN A 6 3.02 -8.56 -18.61
CA ASN A 6 2.33 -7.37 -18.10
C ASN A 6 1.10 -7.77 -17.25
N VAL A 7 1.36 -8.34 -16.07
CA VAL A 7 0.35 -8.85 -15.15
C VAL A 7 0.17 -7.79 -14.08
N ALA A 8 -0.96 -7.09 -14.15
CA ALA A 8 -1.39 -6.19 -13.08
C ALA A 8 -1.49 -6.99 -11.77
N TYR A 9 -0.93 -6.45 -10.69
CA TYR A 9 -1.06 -7.05 -9.37
C TYR A 9 -2.47 -6.78 -8.82
N PRO A 10 -3.19 -7.80 -8.32
CA PRO A 10 -4.52 -7.59 -7.79
C PRO A 10 -4.47 -6.73 -6.52
N LEU A 11 -5.19 -5.62 -6.56
CA LEU A 11 -5.49 -4.79 -5.39
C LEU A 11 -6.76 -5.34 -4.73
N VAL A 12 -6.60 -5.90 -3.52
CA VAL A 12 -7.71 -6.39 -2.72
C VAL A 12 -8.18 -5.26 -1.81
N LEU A 13 -9.40 -4.80 -2.05
CA LEU A 13 -10.03 -3.73 -1.29
C LEU A 13 -10.51 -4.26 0.06
N HIS A 14 -10.34 -3.45 1.11
CA HIS A 14 -11.02 -3.74 2.38
C HIS A 14 -12.53 -3.47 2.23
N SER A 15 -13.34 -4.16 3.04
CA SER A 15 -14.80 -4.07 2.97
C SER A 15 -15.37 -2.65 3.16
N GLU A 16 -14.60 -1.76 3.79
CA GLU A 16 -14.96 -0.37 4.09
C GLU A 16 -14.44 0.63 3.05
N ALA A 17 -13.71 0.16 2.05
CA ALA A 17 -13.08 1.03 1.07
C ALA A 17 -14.04 1.39 -0.07
N ASP A 18 -14.05 2.67 -0.45
CA ASP A 18 -14.88 3.18 -1.55
C ASP A 18 -14.14 3.07 -2.90
N PRO A 19 -14.55 2.15 -3.80
CA PRO A 19 -13.90 1.97 -5.10
C PRO A 19 -14.08 3.17 -6.05
N SER A 20 -15.05 4.07 -5.80
CA SER A 20 -15.25 5.26 -6.63
C SER A 20 -14.21 6.36 -6.36
N SER A 21 -13.52 6.30 -5.22
CA SER A 21 -12.43 7.20 -4.84
C SER A 21 -11.08 6.84 -5.49
N LEU A 22 -11.02 5.73 -6.25
CA LEU A 22 -9.80 5.28 -6.91
C LEU A 22 -9.45 6.20 -8.09
N GLY A 23 -8.22 6.73 -8.09
CA GLY A 23 -7.70 7.55 -9.18
C GLY A 23 -6.66 8.58 -8.72
N GLY A 24 -6.08 9.29 -9.71
CA GLY A 24 -5.15 10.38 -9.46
C GLY A 24 -3.68 9.94 -9.36
N ILE A 25 -2.95 10.55 -8.43
CA ILE A 25 -1.49 10.40 -8.31
C ILE A 25 -1.16 9.24 -7.37
N ALA A 26 -0.36 8.28 -7.84
CA ALA A 26 0.18 7.21 -7.04
C ALA A 26 1.57 7.56 -6.49
N VAL A 27 1.75 7.49 -5.17
CA VAL A 27 3.03 7.68 -4.49
C VAL A 27 3.45 6.35 -3.84
N CYS A 28 4.64 5.85 -4.17
CA CYS A 28 5.16 4.60 -3.62
C CYS A 28 6.32 4.86 -2.65
N GLY A 29 6.13 4.54 -1.38
CA GLY A 29 7.17 4.60 -0.36
C GLY A 29 7.49 3.23 0.20
N PHE A 30 8.48 2.56 -0.40
CA PHE A 30 8.95 1.24 0.05
C PHE A 30 10.20 1.33 0.90
N SER A 31 10.45 0.31 1.72
CA SER A 31 11.67 0.17 2.51
C SER A 31 12.90 0.07 1.60
N THR A 32 13.79 1.06 1.69
CA THR A 32 15.11 1.10 1.03
C THR A 32 16.18 1.53 2.05
N VAL A 33 17.38 1.90 1.59
CA VAL A 33 18.46 2.35 2.49
C VAL A 33 18.02 3.58 3.29
N GLY A 34 18.04 3.45 4.62
CA GLY A 34 17.65 4.51 5.55
C GLY A 34 16.14 4.70 5.72
N SER A 35 15.31 3.82 5.14
CA SER A 35 13.84 3.81 5.32
C SER A 35 13.12 5.12 4.98
N VAL A 36 13.76 6.01 4.20
CA VAL A 36 13.24 7.35 3.90
C VAL A 36 11.92 7.27 3.14
N GLY A 37 11.76 6.28 2.25
CA GLY A 37 10.53 6.06 1.48
C GLY A 37 9.33 5.78 2.38
N VAL A 38 9.45 4.84 3.32
CA VAL A 38 8.39 4.49 4.28
C VAL A 38 8.10 5.65 5.23
N ILE A 39 9.14 6.35 5.72
CA ILE A 39 8.97 7.52 6.59
C ILE A 39 8.18 8.62 5.86
N ALA A 40 8.56 8.94 4.61
CA ALA A 40 7.87 9.93 3.80
C ALA A 40 6.44 9.51 3.48
N ALA A 41 6.21 8.26 3.10
CA ALA A 41 4.86 7.73 2.85
C ALA A 41 3.99 7.79 4.10
N THR A 42 4.52 7.38 5.26
CA THR A 42 3.81 7.43 6.55
C THR A 42 3.47 8.87 6.93
N HIS A 43 4.40 9.80 6.70
CA HIS A 43 4.15 11.23 6.90
C HIS A 43 3.02 11.73 5.99
N LEU A 44 3.06 11.41 4.70
CA LEU A 44 1.99 11.79 3.75
C LEU A 44 0.63 11.22 4.14
N ILE A 45 0.56 9.94 4.50
CA ILE A 45 -0.67 9.27 4.95
C ILE A 45 -1.28 10.01 6.15
N ARG A 46 -0.46 10.36 7.14
CA ARG A 46 -0.92 11.06 8.35
C ARG A 46 -1.29 12.52 8.08
N SER A 47 -0.46 13.24 7.32
CA SER A 47 -0.66 14.66 7.02
C SER A 47 -1.88 14.91 6.15
N LEU A 48 -2.14 14.03 5.17
CA LEU A 48 -3.30 14.09 4.29
C LEU A 48 -4.51 13.32 4.82
N LYS A 49 -4.40 12.69 6.00
CA LYS A 49 -5.45 11.89 6.64
C LYS A 49 -6.05 10.83 5.70
N LEU A 50 -5.18 10.13 4.97
CA LEU A 50 -5.60 9.12 4.00
C LEU A 50 -6.23 7.93 4.70
N SER A 51 -7.28 7.37 4.08
CA SER A 51 -7.99 6.22 4.63
C SER A 51 -7.40 4.91 4.10
N PRO A 52 -7.36 3.84 4.92
CA PRO A 52 -6.96 2.53 4.44
C PRO A 52 -7.87 2.07 3.30
N MET A 53 -7.26 1.69 2.18
CA MET A 53 -7.99 1.31 0.97
C MET A 53 -7.94 -0.21 0.79
N GLY A 54 -6.75 -0.80 0.93
CA GLY A 54 -6.59 -2.23 0.72
C GLY A 54 -5.12 -2.64 0.68
N THR A 55 -4.90 -3.79 0.06
CA THR A 55 -3.60 -4.46 0.03
C THR A 55 -3.33 -5.09 -1.34
N VAL A 56 -2.07 -5.09 -1.76
CA VAL A 56 -1.64 -5.79 -2.97
C VAL A 56 -1.32 -7.24 -2.65
N MET A 57 -1.94 -8.18 -3.36
CA MET A 57 -1.72 -9.61 -3.18
C MET A 57 -0.84 -10.18 -4.31
N HIS A 58 0.17 -10.97 -3.95
CA HIS A 58 0.99 -11.68 -4.94
C HIS A 58 1.60 -12.96 -4.36
N PRO A 59 1.66 -14.09 -5.10
CA PRO A 59 2.19 -15.36 -4.59
C PRO A 59 3.66 -15.31 -4.15
N LYS A 60 4.44 -14.34 -4.67
CA LYS A 60 5.84 -14.14 -4.26
C LYS A 60 6.00 -13.29 -2.98
N PHE A 61 4.93 -12.68 -2.46
CA PHE A 61 5.06 -11.98 -1.19
C PHE A 61 5.24 -12.99 -0.06
N PRO A 62 6.19 -12.74 0.87
CA PRO A 62 6.38 -13.63 2.00
C PRO A 62 5.10 -13.66 2.85
N ALA A 63 4.76 -14.84 3.38
CA ALA A 63 3.61 -15.03 4.27
C ALA A 63 3.88 -14.47 5.68
N ILE A 64 4.16 -13.17 5.75
CA ILE A 64 4.40 -12.41 6.97
C ILE A 64 3.27 -11.41 7.19
N ALA A 65 2.95 -11.17 8.45
CA ALA A 65 2.05 -10.11 8.86
C ALA A 65 2.77 -9.25 9.90
N LEU A 66 2.68 -7.93 9.75
CA LEU A 66 3.20 -6.96 10.70
C LEU A 66 2.14 -6.71 11.76
N ILE A 67 2.47 -6.89 13.03
CA ILE A 67 1.57 -6.51 14.12
C ILE A 67 1.81 -5.05 14.46
N HIS A 68 0.78 -4.23 14.29
CA HIS A 68 0.83 -2.82 14.66
C HIS A 68 -0.41 -2.52 15.50
N ASP A 69 -0.21 -2.05 16.73
CA ASP A 69 -1.28 -1.84 17.73
C ASP A 69 -2.14 -3.09 17.97
N SER A 70 -1.51 -4.27 18.01
CA SER A 70 -2.19 -5.59 18.14
C SER A 70 -3.07 -5.99 16.94
N VAL A 71 -3.03 -5.24 15.84
CA VAL A 71 -3.75 -5.56 14.60
C VAL A 71 -2.77 -6.09 13.55
N PRO A 72 -2.99 -7.28 12.98
CA PRO A 72 -2.19 -7.80 11.89
C PRO A 72 -2.42 -6.98 10.61
N LYS A 73 -1.32 -6.53 10.00
CA LYS A 73 -1.29 -5.75 8.77
C LYS A 73 -0.47 -6.49 7.73
N HIS A 74 -0.98 -6.52 6.50
CA HIS A 74 -0.26 -7.07 5.37
C HIS A 74 0.99 -6.20 5.05
N PRO A 75 2.10 -6.79 4.56
CA PRO A 75 3.33 -6.05 4.25
C PRO A 75 3.08 -4.89 3.29
N VAL A 76 2.37 -5.13 2.18
CA VAL A 76 2.01 -4.08 1.20
C VAL A 76 0.61 -3.56 1.46
N ARG A 77 0.49 -2.26 1.74
CA ARG A 77 -0.76 -1.55 2.05
C ARG A 77 -0.95 -0.34 1.13
N VAL A 78 -2.21 -0.01 0.88
CA VAL A 78 -2.63 1.12 0.06
C VAL A 78 -3.56 2.01 0.86
N TYR A 79 -3.32 3.31 0.79
CA TYR A 79 -4.13 4.35 1.40
C TYR A 79 -4.60 5.31 0.31
N GLN A 80 -5.85 5.75 0.38
CA GLN A 80 -6.45 6.61 -0.65
C GLN A 80 -7.05 7.86 0.00
N GLY A 81 -6.90 8.98 -0.70
CA GLY A 81 -7.61 10.24 -0.46
C GLY A 81 -8.09 10.83 -1.77
N ASP A 82 -8.45 12.10 -1.75
CA ASP A 82 -8.95 12.79 -2.94
C ASP A 82 -7.83 13.02 -3.97
N GLY A 83 -7.85 12.24 -5.06
CA GLY A 83 -6.88 12.33 -6.15
C GLY A 83 -5.45 11.87 -5.82
N VAL A 84 -5.22 11.23 -4.67
CA VAL A 84 -3.91 10.71 -4.29
C VAL A 84 -4.01 9.36 -3.58
N GLY A 85 -3.19 8.41 -4.03
CA GLY A 85 -3.02 7.09 -3.44
C GLY A 85 -1.58 6.88 -2.99
N VAL A 86 -1.38 6.35 -1.78
CA VAL A 86 -0.06 6.05 -1.22
C VAL A 86 0.09 4.55 -0.99
N PHE A 87 1.13 3.97 -1.58
CA PHE A 87 1.55 2.58 -1.41
C PHE A 87 2.71 2.54 -0.43
N THR A 88 2.61 1.70 0.60
CA THR A 88 3.70 1.48 1.56
C THR A 88 3.96 -0.01 1.74
N ALA A 89 5.23 -0.37 1.89
CA ALA A 89 5.66 -1.72 2.23
C ALA A 89 6.80 -1.67 3.25
N GLU A 90 6.57 -2.33 4.37
CA GLU A 90 7.48 -2.43 5.52
C GLU A 90 8.06 -3.84 5.63
#